data_AF-A0A7J2I4T4-F1
#
_entry.id   AF-A0A7J2I4T4-F1
#
_cell.length_a   1.000
_cell.length_b   1.000
_cell.length_c   1.000
_cell.angle_alpha   90.00
_cell.angle_beta   90.00
_cell.angle_gamma   90.00
#
_symmetry.space_group_name_H-M   'P 1'
#
loop_
_entity.id
_entity.type
_entity.pdbx_description
1 polymer ?
#
loop_
_entity_poly.entity_id
_entity_poly.type
_entity_poly.pdbx_seq_one_letter_code
_entity_poly.pdbx_strand_id
1 'polypeptide(L)'
;MDVRVFKGRRGITGLETAIILIAFVIVASVFAFTVLNMGFLTTQTAQSTIQSGTQQAASSIQLAGAVIAYDTNDDDKVDKIEIYVKLSPGKQAVDLSEGKLIVSYTNA
;
A
#
# COMPACT_ATOMS: atom_id res chain seq x y z
N MET A 1 44.46 -65.31 24.44
CA MET A 1 43.24 -64.47 24.34
C MET A 1 43.27 -63.82 22.97
N ASP A 2 42.45 -64.32 22.05
CA ASP A 2 42.49 -63.94 20.64
C ASP A 2 41.35 -62.93 20.38
N VAL A 3 41.69 -61.67 20.20
CA VAL A 3 40.71 -60.57 20.02
C VAL A 3 40.40 -60.46 18.53
N ARG A 4 39.28 -61.05 18.12
CA ARG A 4 38.73 -60.89 16.77
C ARG A 4 38.00 -59.54 16.67
N VAL A 5 38.60 -58.59 15.97
CA VAL A 5 37.97 -57.30 15.64
C VAL A 5 36.99 -57.50 14.48
N PHE A 6 35.68 -57.34 14.75
CA PHE A 6 34.64 -57.33 13.72
C PHE A 6 34.79 -56.09 12.84
N LYS A 7 35.26 -56.28 11.60
CA LYS A 7 35.35 -55.25 10.56
C LYS A 7 33.98 -55.14 9.86
N GLY A 8 33.00 -54.52 10.53
CA GLY A 8 31.63 -54.39 10.03
C GLY A 8 31.31 -52.98 9.52
N ARG A 9 31.03 -52.88 8.20
CA ARG A 9 30.19 -51.86 7.55
C ARG A 9 30.69 -50.40 7.59
N ARG A 10 31.70 -50.09 6.79
CA ARG A 10 32.03 -48.72 6.34
C ARG A 10 31.76 -48.61 4.84
N GLY A 11 30.51 -48.33 4.46
CA GLY A 11 30.15 -48.24 3.03
C GLY A 11 28.73 -47.78 2.71
N ILE A 12 28.06 -47.03 3.60
CA ILE A 12 26.65 -46.60 3.41
C ILE A 12 26.46 -45.08 3.61
N THR A 13 27.49 -44.34 4.02
CA THR A 13 27.37 -42.91 4.36
C THR A 13 27.06 -42.00 3.17
N GLY A 14 27.27 -42.47 1.93
CA GLY A 14 26.94 -41.72 0.71
C GLY A 14 25.45 -41.66 0.39
N LEU A 15 24.72 -42.74 0.66
CA LEU A 15 23.27 -42.77 0.44
C LEU A 15 22.57 -41.88 1.49
N GLU A 16 23.01 -41.97 2.75
CA GLU A 16 22.46 -41.19 3.85
C GLU A 16 22.68 -39.68 3.63
N THR A 17 23.88 -39.29 3.17
CA THR A 17 24.16 -37.89 2.82
C THR A 17 23.36 -37.41 1.60
N ALA A 18 23.13 -38.27 0.60
CA ALA A 18 22.29 -37.93 -0.55
C ALA A 18 20.83 -37.68 -0.15
N ILE A 19 20.27 -38.49 0.77
CA ILE A 19 18.91 -38.29 1.28
C ILE A 19 18.78 -36.96 2.03
N ILE A 20 19.77 -36.63 2.88
CA ILE A 20 19.82 -35.35 3.59
C ILE A 20 19.90 -34.17 2.60
N LEU A 21 20.68 -34.30 1.53
CA LEU A 21 20.83 -33.27 0.51
C LEU A 21 19.51 -33.03 -0.25
N ILE A 22 18.78 -34.09 -0.63
CA ILE A 22 17.47 -33.96 -1.27
C ILE A 22 16.48 -33.26 -0.32
N ALA A 23 16.43 -33.67 0.95
CA ALA A 23 15.57 -33.04 1.94
C ALA A 23 15.89 -31.54 2.12
N PHE A 24 17.18 -31.20 2.17
CA PHE A 24 17.63 -29.81 2.28
C PHE A 24 17.20 -28.96 1.07
N VAL A 25 17.36 -29.47 -0.15
CA VAL A 25 16.95 -28.78 -1.38
C VAL A 25 15.44 -28.58 -1.44
N ILE A 26 14.64 -29.55 -1.00
CA ILE A 26 13.18 -29.42 -0.97
C ILE A 26 12.76 -28.32 0.01
N VAL A 27 13.32 -28.32 1.23
CA VAL A 27 13.01 -27.27 2.23
C VAL A 27 13.41 -25.89 1.71
N ALA A 28 14.59 -25.77 1.10
CA ALA A 28 15.04 -24.52 0.49
C ALA A 28 14.11 -24.06 -0.65
N SER A 29 13.63 -24.98 -1.48
CA SER A 29 12.73 -24.68 -2.61
C SER A 29 11.35 -24.21 -2.15
N VAL A 30 10.77 -24.88 -1.15
CA VAL A 30 9.48 -24.48 -0.58
C VAL A 30 9.60 -23.13 0.13
N PHE A 31 10.69 -22.90 0.86
CA PHE A 31 10.95 -21.60 1.48
C PHE A 31 11.13 -20.48 0.45
N ALA A 32 11.88 -20.73 -0.63
CA ALA A 32 12.03 -19.75 -1.71
C ALA A 32 10.69 -19.40 -2.36
N PHE A 33 9.82 -20.40 -2.59
CA PHE A 33 8.49 -20.18 -3.14
C PHE A 33 7.60 -19.34 -2.22
N THR A 34 7.57 -19.62 -0.91
CA THR A 34 6.76 -18.84 0.03
C THR A 34 7.28 -17.41 0.16
N VAL A 35 8.60 -17.22 0.20
CA VAL A 35 9.23 -15.89 0.22
C VAL A 35 8.90 -15.10 -1.05
N LEU A 36 8.97 -15.71 -2.24
CA LEU A 36 8.64 -15.03 -3.50
C LEU A 36 7.17 -14.63 -3.55
N ASN A 37 6.25 -15.51 -3.16
CA ASN A 37 4.82 -15.19 -3.15
C ASN A 37 4.48 -14.06 -2.17
N MET A 38 5.05 -14.11 -0.96
CA MET A 38 4.92 -13.00 0.00
C MET A 38 5.56 -11.72 -0.54
N GLY A 39 6.74 -11.81 -1.16
CA GLY A 39 7.44 -10.69 -1.77
C GLY A 39 6.63 -10.02 -2.88
N PHE A 40 5.94 -10.80 -3.73
CA PHE A 40 5.05 -10.26 -4.75
C PHE A 40 3.82 -9.58 -4.16
N LEU A 41 3.18 -10.17 -3.15
CA LEU A 41 2.05 -9.54 -2.46
C LEU A 41 2.46 -8.22 -1.78
N THR A 42 3.60 -8.22 -1.08
CA THR A 42 4.17 -7.01 -0.46
C THR A 42 4.46 -5.94 -1.51
N THR A 43 5.04 -6.32 -2.65
CA THR A 43 5.35 -5.38 -3.74
C THR A 43 4.07 -4.80 -4.36
N GLN A 44 3.04 -5.61 -4.60
CA GLN A 44 1.74 -5.15 -5.10
C GLN A 44 1.08 -4.17 -4.12
N THR A 45 1.11 -4.51 -2.83
CA THR A 45 0.55 -3.67 -1.77
C THR A 45 1.31 -2.35 -1.63
N ALA A 46 2.64 -2.40 -1.71
CA ALA A 46 3.49 -1.22 -1.72
C ALA A 46 3.19 -0.32 -2.93
N GLN A 47 3.06 -0.90 -4.13
CA GLN A 47 2.72 -0.16 -5.34
C GLN A 47 1.35 0.51 -5.23
N SER A 48 0.33 -0.21 -4.75
CA SER A 48 -1.02 0.33 -4.51
C SER A 48 -1.00 1.48 -3.48
N THR A 49 -0.21 1.34 -2.42
CA THR A 49 -0.07 2.36 -1.37
C THR A 49 0.64 3.60 -1.90
N ILE A 50 1.70 3.44 -2.69
CA ILE A 50 2.43 4.54 -3.34
C ILE A 50 1.51 5.30 -4.31
N GLN A 51 0.73 4.58 -5.12
CA GLN A 51 -0.23 5.18 -6.03
C GLN A 51 -1.30 5.95 -5.26
N SER A 52 -1.91 5.34 -4.25
CA SER A 52 -2.94 5.96 -3.42
C SER A 52 -2.39 7.18 -2.66
N GLY A 53 -1.17 7.09 -2.12
CA GLY A 53 -0.52 8.21 -1.43
C GLY A 53 -0.18 9.37 -2.37
N THR A 54 0.27 9.06 -3.59
CA THR A 54 0.51 10.08 -4.63
C THR A 54 -0.79 10.74 -5.07
N GLN A 55 -1.84 9.94 -5.26
CA GLN A 55 -3.17 10.45 -5.60
C GLN A 55 -3.72 11.34 -4.48
N GLN A 56 -3.56 10.93 -3.21
CA GLN A 56 -3.98 11.70 -2.05
C GLN A 56 -3.21 13.03 -1.91
N ALA A 57 -1.90 13.02 -2.17
CA ALA A 57 -1.09 14.23 -2.16
C ALA A 57 -1.50 15.21 -3.28
N ALA A 58 -1.90 14.67 -4.43
CA ALA A 58 -2.40 15.45 -5.55
C ALA A 58 -3.89 15.85 -5.43
N SER A 59 -4.67 15.18 -4.58
CA SER A 59 -6.09 15.44 -4.35
C SER A 59 -6.27 16.60 -3.37
N SER A 60 -5.93 17.79 -3.82
CA SER A 60 -6.27 19.03 -3.14
C SER A 60 -7.15 19.89 -4.04
N ILE A 61 -8.08 20.60 -3.40
CA ILE A 61 -8.93 21.60 -4.04
C ILE A 61 -8.33 22.97 -3.74
N GLN A 62 -8.23 23.81 -4.77
CA GLN A 62 -7.76 25.18 -4.66
C GLN A 62 -8.87 26.13 -5.07
N LEU A 63 -8.88 27.32 -4.46
CA LEU A 63 -9.76 28.41 -4.89
C LEU A 63 -9.40 28.82 -6.33
N ALA A 64 -10.42 28.97 -7.17
CA ALA A 64 -10.30 29.40 -8.55
C ALA A 64 -10.78 30.85 -8.69
N GLY A 65 -9.94 31.81 -8.30
CA GLY A 65 -10.27 33.24 -8.38
C GLY A 65 -10.76 33.81 -7.05
N ALA A 66 -11.64 34.80 -7.11
CA ALA A 66 -12.19 35.46 -5.92
C ALA A 66 -13.44 34.73 -5.39
N VAL A 67 -13.68 34.86 -4.08
CA VAL A 67 -14.96 34.51 -3.47
C VAL A 67 -15.92 35.69 -3.67
N ILE A 68 -17.12 35.43 -4.17
CA ILE A 68 -18.12 36.47 -4.43
C ILE A 68 -19.22 36.35 -3.37
N ALA A 69 -19.52 37.45 -2.71
CA ALA A 69 -20.62 37.56 -1.77
C ALA A 69 -21.72 38.44 -2.37
N TYR A 70 -22.98 38.05 -2.16
CA TYR A 70 -24.15 38.77 -2.60
C TYR A 70 -24.99 39.18 -1.39
N ASP A 71 -25.36 40.45 -1.37
CA ASP A 71 -26.47 41.00 -0.59
C ASP A 71 -27.64 41.16 -1.57
N THR A 72 -28.80 40.61 -1.22
CA THR A 72 -29.99 40.61 -2.08
C THR A 72 -31.15 41.43 -1.51
N ASN A 73 -30.98 42.02 -0.32
CA ASN A 73 -32.07 42.66 0.42
C ASN A 73 -31.68 44.01 1.07
N ASP A 74 -30.51 44.56 0.75
CA ASP A 74 -29.99 45.86 1.22
C ASP A 74 -29.94 45.97 2.75
N ASP A 75 -29.80 44.84 3.46
CA ASP A 75 -29.70 44.81 4.93
C ASP A 75 -28.25 44.87 5.44
N ASP A 76 -27.30 45.12 4.52
CA ASP A 76 -25.85 45.13 4.71
C ASP A 76 -25.30 43.77 5.19
N LYS A 77 -26.03 42.66 4.97
CA LYS A 77 -25.58 41.29 5.27
C LYS A 77 -25.44 40.45 4.02
N VAL A 78 -24.59 39.43 4.14
CA VAL A 78 -24.34 38.47 3.05
C VAL A 78 -25.40 37.39 3.06
N ASP A 79 -26.18 37.30 1.98
CA ASP A 79 -27.19 36.27 1.77
C ASP A 79 -26.62 35.03 1.07
N LYS A 80 -25.70 35.23 0.12
CA LYS A 80 -25.15 34.15 -0.71
C LYS A 80 -23.65 34.31 -0.90
N ILE A 81 -22.94 33.19 -0.83
CA ILE A 81 -21.51 33.10 -1.15
C ILE A 81 -21.33 32.15 -2.34
N GLU A 82 -20.66 32.62 -3.39
CA GLU A 82 -20.22 31.81 -4.52
C GLU A 82 -18.70 31.61 -4.46
N ILE A 83 -18.29 30.33 -4.45
CA ILE A 83 -16.90 29.90 -4.37
C ILE A 83 -16.60 29.08 -5.61
N TYR A 84 -15.73 29.60 -6.47
CA TYR A 84 -15.18 28.82 -7.57
C TYR A 84 -14.00 28.00 -7.06
N VAL A 85 -14.00 26.71 -7.35
CA VAL A 85 -12.93 25.79 -6.96
C VAL A 85 -12.38 25.05 -8.17
N LYS A 86 -11.09 24.76 -8.14
CA LYS A 86 -10.39 23.95 -9.15
C LYS A 86 -9.59 22.84 -8.47
N LEU A 87 -9.29 21.79 -9.21
CA LEU A 87 -8.35 20.77 -8.78
C LEU A 87 -6.92 21.30 -8.84
N SER A 88 -6.09 20.91 -7.86
CA SER A 88 -4.65 21.17 -7.88
C SER A 88 -3.95 20.58 -9.12
N PRO A 89 -2.79 21.12 -9.51
CA PRO A 89 -1.95 20.51 -10.55
C PRO A 89 -1.65 19.06 -10.17
N GLY A 90 -2.14 18.11 -10.97
CA GLY A 90 -2.22 16.69 -10.61
C GLY A 90 -3.56 16.06 -10.95
N LYS A 91 -4.62 16.88 -11.07
CA LYS A 91 -5.94 16.56 -11.65
C LYS A 91 -6.57 15.26 -11.14
N GLN A 92 -6.35 14.90 -9.87
CA GLN A 92 -7.09 13.81 -9.25
C GLN A 92 -8.51 14.26 -8.99
N ALA A 93 -9.50 13.47 -9.44
CA ALA A 93 -10.90 13.78 -9.25
C ALA A 93 -11.23 13.76 -7.76
N VAL A 94 -11.85 14.83 -7.26
CA VAL A 94 -12.37 14.89 -5.89
C VAL A 94 -13.88 14.77 -5.97
N ASP A 95 -14.43 13.87 -5.16
CA ASP A 95 -15.86 13.61 -5.12
C ASP A 95 -16.58 14.68 -4.29
N LEU A 96 -17.54 15.35 -4.92
CA LEU A 96 -18.40 16.37 -4.32
C LEU A 96 -19.86 15.91 -4.23
N SER A 97 -20.11 14.60 -4.27
CA SER A 97 -21.43 14.03 -4.07
C SER A 97 -22.04 14.45 -2.72
N GLU A 98 -23.38 14.41 -2.66
CA GLU A 98 -24.13 14.69 -1.44
C GLU A 98 -23.60 13.89 -0.24
N GLY A 99 -23.40 14.57 0.90
CA GLY A 99 -22.89 13.97 2.14
C GLY A 99 -21.37 13.82 2.27
N LYS A 100 -20.58 14.10 1.22
CA LYS A 100 -19.09 14.06 1.30
C LYS A 100 -18.44 15.43 1.43
N LEU A 101 -19.08 16.48 0.91
CA LEU A 101 -18.61 17.85 1.04
C LEU A 101 -19.10 18.44 2.38
N ILE A 102 -18.16 18.93 3.19
CA ILE A 102 -18.45 19.65 4.44
C ILE A 102 -17.97 21.08 4.28
N VAL A 103 -18.86 22.04 4.54
CA VAL A 103 -18.56 23.47 4.61
C VAL A 103 -18.79 23.93 6.04
N SER A 104 -17.77 24.52 6.66
CA SER A 104 -17.86 25.13 7.99
C SER A 104 -17.69 26.64 7.84
N TYR A 105 -18.54 27.40 8.52
CA TYR A 105 -18.45 28.85 8.58
C TYR A 105 -18.50 29.30 10.04
N THR A 106 -17.98 30.50 10.30
CA THR A 106 -18.08 31.16 11.61
C THR A 106 -18.58 32.56 11.37
N ASN A 107 -19.59 32.97 12.12
CA ASN A 107 -20.07 34.34 12.17
C ASN A 107 -19.62 34.94 13.50
N ALA A 108 -19.02 36.13 13.46
CA ALA A 108 -18.54 36.83 14.66
C ALA A 108 -19.64 37.71 15.26
#